data_AF-A0A961WAW3-F1
#
_entry.id   AF-A0A961WAW3-F1
#
_cell.length_a   1.000
_cell.length_b   1.000
_cell.length_c   1.000
_cell.angle_alpha   90.00
_cell.angle_beta   90.00
_cell.angle_gamma   90.00
#
_symmetry.space_group_name_H-M   'P 1'
#
loop_
_entity.id
_entity.type
_entity.pdbx_description
1 polymer ?
#
loop_
_entity_poly.entity_id
_entity_poly.type
_entity_poly.pdbx_seq_one_letter_code
_entity_poly.pdbx_strand_id
1 'polypeptide(L)'
;MPSTKNAKDKPQTGSSSAEASQTKDARRKPAAEKPAGKAASAAATATATPSMAQFLEIKAANPDSLLWYRMGDFYELFFEDAVIAAQALSIVLTKRGKHLGQDIPMCGVPVVRADEYLERLIRQGYRVAVCEQLEDPAEARKRGSKAVVKRDVVRLVTPGTLTEETLLEPNARN
;
A
#
# COMPACT_ATOMS: atom_id res chain seq x y z
N MET A 1 -33.26 66.25 12.72
CA MET A 1 -32.48 66.15 13.98
C MET A 1 -32.64 64.72 14.50
N PRO A 2 -31.61 64.00 14.98
CA PRO A 2 -30.28 64.40 15.50
C PRO A 2 -29.13 64.20 14.47
N SER A 3 -28.08 65.04 14.34
CA SER A 3 -26.88 65.22 15.22
C SER A 3 -26.11 63.91 15.42
N THR A 4 -24.81 63.70 15.15
CA THR A 4 -23.62 64.57 15.02
C THR A 4 -22.37 63.74 14.61
N LYS A 5 -21.48 64.33 13.78
CA LYS A 5 -20.00 64.46 13.87
C LYS A 5 -19.01 63.27 13.99
N ASN A 6 -18.00 63.33 13.10
CA ASN A 6 -16.51 63.22 13.24
C ASN A 6 -15.93 62.27 12.16
N ALA A 7 -15.06 62.62 11.19
CA ALA A 7 -13.83 63.42 11.11
C ALA A 7 -12.66 62.90 11.97
N LYS A 8 -11.64 62.25 11.37
CA LYS A 8 -10.26 62.77 11.19
C LYS A 8 -9.27 61.76 10.61
N ASP A 9 -8.43 62.28 9.71
CA ASP A 9 -7.22 61.74 9.07
C ASP A 9 -6.06 61.34 10.02
N LYS A 10 -5.29 60.31 9.58
CA LYS A 10 -3.81 60.04 9.55
C LYS A 10 -2.87 60.53 10.70
N PRO A 11 -1.61 60.05 10.89
CA PRO A 11 -0.66 59.47 9.91
C PRO A 11 0.26 58.31 10.39
N GLN A 12 1.17 57.92 9.48
CA GLN A 12 2.25 56.93 9.52
C GLN A 12 3.34 57.17 10.57
N THR A 13 3.96 56.08 11.04
CA THR A 13 5.41 55.88 11.34
C THR A 13 5.62 54.34 11.32
N GLY A 14 6.72 53.69 10.92
CA GLY A 14 8.06 54.03 10.49
C GLY A 14 8.96 52.81 10.74
N SER A 15 9.63 52.33 9.69
CA SER A 15 10.93 51.61 9.64
C SER A 15 11.29 50.52 10.69
N SER A 16 11.57 49.30 10.21
CA SER A 16 12.88 48.66 10.49
C SER A 16 13.16 47.50 9.53
N SER A 17 14.36 47.52 8.96
CA SER A 17 14.96 46.53 8.07
C SER A 17 15.74 45.48 8.86
N ALA A 18 15.64 44.20 8.49
CA ALA A 18 16.67 43.15 8.64
C ALA A 18 16.10 41.86 8.00
N GLU A 19 16.56 41.41 6.82
CA GLU A 19 17.78 40.65 6.54
C GLU A 19 17.55 39.11 6.55
N ALA A 20 18.15 38.47 5.54
CA ALA A 20 18.55 37.06 5.44
C ALA A 20 17.51 35.96 5.10
N SER A 21 17.59 35.59 3.81
CA SER A 21 17.99 34.25 3.35
C SER A 21 17.01 33.07 3.41
N GLN A 22 16.56 32.71 2.21
CA GLN A 22 16.29 31.33 1.80
C GLN A 22 17.47 30.43 2.16
N THR A 23 17.24 29.32 2.87
CA THR A 23 17.83 28.01 2.51
C THR A 23 16.98 26.87 3.05
N LYS A 24 16.54 26.04 2.10
CA LYS A 24 16.27 24.60 2.15
C LYS A 24 16.62 23.90 3.47
N ASP A 25 15.65 23.20 4.06
CA ASP A 25 15.84 21.77 4.33
C ASP A 25 14.50 21.02 4.29
N ALA A 26 14.32 20.31 3.18
CA ALA A 26 13.25 19.37 2.98
C ALA A 26 13.79 17.98 3.34
N ARG A 27 13.37 17.46 4.51
CA ARG A 27 12.94 16.07 4.74
C ARG A 27 12.73 15.79 6.24
N ARG A 28 11.62 16.29 6.79
CA ARG A 28 10.97 15.58 7.91
C ARG A 28 10.15 14.44 7.33
N LYS A 29 10.67 13.21 7.46
CA LYS A 29 9.92 11.97 7.26
C LYS A 29 8.61 12.06 8.06
N PRO A 30 7.43 11.84 7.47
CA PRO A 30 6.30 11.42 8.28
C PRO A 30 6.53 9.94 8.58
N ALA A 31 6.84 9.63 9.85
CA ALA A 31 6.64 8.29 10.36
C ALA A 31 5.15 7.97 10.17
N ALA A 32 4.85 6.94 9.37
CA ALA A 32 3.50 6.46 9.17
C ALA A 32 2.95 5.94 10.51
N GLU A 33 2.22 6.80 11.21
CA GLU A 33 1.38 6.43 12.34
C GLU A 33 0.20 5.63 11.78
N LYS A 34 0.30 4.31 11.89
CA LYS A 34 -0.66 3.32 11.38
C LYS A 34 -1.94 3.39 12.24
N PRO A 35 -3.12 3.76 11.71
CA PRO A 35 -4.34 3.59 12.48
C PRO A 35 -4.72 2.10 12.50
N ALA A 36 -5.35 1.70 13.60
CA ALA A 36 -5.52 0.31 14.00
C ALA A 36 -6.49 -0.49 13.09
N GLY A 37 -5.96 -1.31 12.19
CA GLY A 37 -6.71 -2.36 11.47
C GLY A 37 -7.03 -3.61 12.31
N LYS A 38 -6.77 -3.61 13.62
CA LYS A 38 -6.78 -4.81 14.48
C LYS A 38 -8.17 -5.32 14.87
N ALA A 39 -9.24 -4.53 14.68
CA ALA A 39 -10.57 -4.86 15.22
C ALA A 39 -11.55 -5.54 14.24
N ALA A 40 -11.27 -5.58 12.93
CA ALA A 40 -12.22 -6.08 11.93
C ALA A 40 -12.02 -7.56 11.52
N SER A 41 -10.95 -8.22 11.96
CA SER A 41 -10.46 -9.46 11.32
C SER A 41 -11.18 -10.76 11.74
N ALA A 42 -11.74 -10.86 12.95
CA ALA A 42 -12.24 -12.14 13.47
C ALA A 42 -13.70 -12.46 13.10
N ALA A 43 -14.56 -11.46 12.93
CA ALA A 43 -15.97 -11.65 12.53
C ALA A 43 -16.16 -11.70 11.01
N ALA A 44 -15.16 -11.27 10.24
CA ALA A 44 -15.21 -11.12 8.79
C ALA A 44 -15.06 -12.45 8.02
N THR A 45 -14.47 -13.49 8.63
CA THR A 45 -14.19 -14.77 7.97
C THR A 45 -15.43 -15.61 7.66
N ALA A 46 -16.52 -15.46 8.42
CA ALA A 46 -17.73 -16.27 8.25
C ALA A 46 -18.59 -15.93 7.02
N THR A 47 -18.49 -14.69 6.51
CA THR A 47 -19.21 -14.20 5.30
C THR A 47 -18.28 -13.96 4.10
N ALA A 48 -17.00 -14.28 4.23
CA ALA A 48 -16.02 -14.14 3.16
C ALA A 48 -16.19 -15.24 2.11
N THR A 49 -15.88 -14.94 0.85
CA THR A 49 -15.68 -16.03 -0.14
C THR A 49 -14.55 -16.94 0.35
N PRO A 50 -14.54 -18.24 0.04
CA PRO A 50 -13.50 -19.15 0.51
C PRO A 50 -12.07 -18.68 0.22
N SER A 51 -11.84 -18.01 -0.92
CA SER A 51 -10.54 -17.41 -1.24
C SER A 51 -10.23 -16.18 -0.38
N MET A 52 -11.23 -15.38 -0.02
CA MET A 52 -11.04 -14.20 0.82
C MET A 52 -10.81 -14.59 2.28
N ALA A 53 -11.45 -15.67 2.76
CA ALA A 53 -11.16 -16.24 4.07
C ALA A 53 -9.68 -16.68 4.18
N GLN A 54 -9.18 -17.40 3.17
CA GLN A 54 -7.76 -17.79 3.09
C GLN A 54 -6.83 -16.56 3.05
N PHE A 55 -7.17 -15.52 2.27
CA PHE A 55 -6.41 -14.28 2.25
C PHE A 55 -6.32 -13.62 3.64
N LEU A 56 -7.45 -13.48 4.33
CA LEU A 56 -7.51 -12.86 5.65
C LEU A 56 -6.71 -13.64 6.69
N GLU A 57 -6.74 -14.97 6.63
CA GLU A 57 -5.94 -15.84 7.51
C GLU A 57 -4.43 -15.62 7.30
N ILE A 58 -3.97 -15.64 6.05
CA ILE A 58 -2.55 -15.42 5.71
C ILE A 58 -2.13 -14.00 6.08
N LYS A 59 -3.00 -13.01 5.88
CA LYS A 59 -2.75 -11.62 6.26
C LYS A 59 -2.67 -11.45 7.77
N ALA A 60 -3.48 -12.16 8.55
CA ALA A 60 -3.43 -12.13 10.01
C ALA A 60 -2.09 -12.68 10.54
N ALA A 61 -1.49 -13.66 9.85
CA ALA A 61 -0.15 -14.14 10.15
C ALA A 61 0.97 -13.15 9.75
N ASN A 62 0.69 -12.20 8.85
CA ASN A 62 1.65 -11.25 8.29
C ASN A 62 1.14 -9.78 8.37
N PRO A 63 0.87 -9.25 9.59
CA PRO A 63 0.15 -7.98 9.76
C PRO A 63 0.97 -6.72 9.38
N ASP A 64 2.30 -6.83 9.32
CA ASP A 64 3.22 -5.71 9.09
C ASP A 64 3.84 -5.68 7.68
N SER A 65 3.31 -6.49 6.77
CA SER A 65 3.75 -6.54 5.38
C SER A 65 2.57 -6.42 4.42
N LEU A 66 2.80 -5.83 3.26
CA LEU A 66 1.88 -5.90 2.12
C LEU A 66 1.81 -7.34 1.63
N LEU A 67 0.61 -7.92 1.59
CA LEU A 67 0.43 -9.30 1.15
C LEU A 67 0.17 -9.35 -0.36
N TRP A 68 1.15 -9.85 -1.11
CA TRP A 68 1.00 -10.15 -2.53
C TRP A 68 0.37 -11.52 -2.69
N TYR A 69 -0.91 -11.56 -3.01
CA TYR A 69 -1.67 -12.81 -3.10
C TYR A 69 -1.78 -13.28 -4.55
N ARG A 70 -1.08 -14.38 -4.89
CA ARG A 70 -1.07 -14.86 -6.27
C ARG A 70 -2.42 -15.41 -6.73
N MET A 71 -2.93 -14.80 -7.78
CA MET A 71 -4.17 -15.15 -8.46
C MET A 71 -3.89 -15.26 -9.96
N GLY A 72 -3.43 -16.44 -10.39
CA GLY A 72 -3.04 -16.66 -11.79
C GLY A 72 -1.73 -15.94 -12.13
N ASP A 73 -1.81 -14.99 -13.06
CA ASP A 73 -0.71 -14.17 -13.59
C ASP A 73 -0.57 -12.80 -12.91
N PHE A 74 -1.37 -12.53 -11.87
CA PHE A 74 -1.28 -11.32 -11.05
C PHE A 74 -1.04 -11.64 -9.57
N TYR A 75 -0.29 -10.78 -8.91
CA TYR A 75 -0.35 -10.60 -7.47
C TYR A 75 -1.44 -9.57 -7.15
N GLU A 76 -2.50 -10.00 -6.50
CA GLU A 76 -3.58 -9.12 -6.06
C GLU A 76 -3.36 -8.72 -4.59
N LEU A 77 -3.60 -7.45 -4.29
CA LEU A 77 -3.67 -6.91 -2.94
C LEU A 77 -5.09 -6.43 -2.68
N PHE A 78 -5.54 -6.51 -1.42
CA PHE A 78 -6.90 -6.13 -1.02
C PHE A 78 -6.91 -5.15 0.15
N PHE A 79 -8.05 -4.47 0.33
CA PHE A 79 -8.31 -3.56 1.46
C PHE A 79 -7.27 -2.43 1.55
N GLU A 80 -6.70 -2.21 2.72
CA GLU A 80 -5.71 -1.15 2.97
C GLU A 80 -4.40 -1.40 2.21
N ASP A 81 -3.96 -2.66 2.10
CA ASP A 81 -2.76 -3.01 1.34
C ASP A 81 -2.89 -2.58 -0.13
N ALA A 82 -4.10 -2.71 -0.69
CA ALA A 82 -4.36 -2.28 -2.06
C ALA A 82 -4.23 -0.76 -2.22
N VAL A 83 -4.74 0.01 -1.26
CA VAL A 83 -4.67 1.48 -1.28
C VAL A 83 -3.22 1.95 -1.15
N ILE A 84 -2.47 1.38 -0.21
CA ILE A 84 -1.05 1.70 0.01
C ILE A 84 -0.23 1.35 -1.24
N ALA A 85 -0.38 0.13 -1.77
CA ALA A 85 0.36 -0.30 -2.95
C ALA A 85 -0.02 0.50 -4.19
N ALA A 86 -1.30 0.83 -4.38
CA ALA A 86 -1.75 1.66 -5.49
C ALA A 86 -1.08 3.04 -5.48
N GLN A 87 -1.00 3.68 -4.31
CA GLN A 87 -0.31 4.96 -4.16
C GLN A 87 1.20 4.84 -4.35
N ALA A 88 1.83 3.88 -3.66
CA ALA A 88 3.28 3.68 -3.68
C ALA A 88 3.82 3.29 -5.07
N LEU A 89 3.05 2.50 -5.83
CA LEU A 89 3.44 2.01 -7.15
C LEU A 89 2.86 2.86 -8.30
N SER A 90 1.94 3.78 -7.99
CA SER A 90 1.18 4.54 -8.98
C SER A 90 0.43 3.63 -9.97
N ILE A 91 -0.23 2.60 -9.43
CA ILE A 91 -1.06 1.67 -10.19
C ILE A 91 -2.54 1.93 -9.92
N VAL A 92 -3.40 1.46 -10.83
CA VAL A 92 -4.84 1.69 -10.72
C VAL A 92 -5.42 0.95 -9.52
N LEU A 93 -6.09 1.69 -8.64
CA LEU A 93 -6.94 1.13 -7.59
C LEU A 93 -8.32 0.80 -8.17
N THR A 94 -8.70 -0.46 -8.08
CA THR A 94 -9.99 -0.99 -8.54
C THR A 94 -10.78 -1.55 -7.36
N LYS A 95 -11.91 -2.19 -7.65
CA LYS A 95 -12.78 -2.80 -6.65
C LYS A 95 -13.18 -4.20 -7.08
N ARG A 96 -13.21 -5.15 -6.14
CA ARG A 96 -13.62 -6.55 -6.40
C ARG A 96 -14.80 -6.96 -5.53
N GLY A 97 -16.00 -6.93 -6.11
CA GLY A 97 -17.21 -7.38 -5.43
C GLY A 97 -17.47 -6.63 -4.11
N LYS A 98 -18.18 -7.29 -3.20
CA LYS A 98 -18.51 -6.75 -1.88
C LYS A 98 -18.15 -7.72 -0.77
N HIS A 99 -17.63 -7.20 0.33
CA HIS A 99 -17.42 -7.92 1.57
C HIS A 99 -18.07 -7.14 2.72
N LEU A 100 -18.95 -7.81 3.49
CA LEU A 100 -19.73 -7.16 4.55
C LEU A 100 -20.53 -5.93 4.07
N GLY A 101 -21.02 -5.98 2.82
CA GLY A 101 -21.76 -4.88 2.20
C GLY A 101 -20.91 -3.73 1.65
N GLN A 102 -19.60 -3.73 1.91
CA GLN A 102 -18.65 -2.72 1.44
C GLN A 102 -17.89 -3.21 0.19
N ASP A 103 -17.54 -2.31 -0.71
CA ASP A 103 -16.68 -2.64 -1.85
C ASP A 103 -15.27 -3.02 -1.35
N ILE A 104 -14.65 -4.03 -1.95
CA ILE A 104 -13.27 -4.43 -1.60
C ILE A 104 -12.30 -3.66 -2.51
N PRO A 105 -11.50 -2.71 -2.00
CA PRO A 105 -10.45 -2.09 -2.78
C PRO A 105 -9.43 -3.15 -3.20
N MET A 106 -8.99 -3.11 -4.45
CA MET A 106 -8.04 -4.07 -5.00
C MET A 106 -7.12 -3.42 -6.02
N CYS A 107 -5.84 -3.80 -5.99
CA CYS A 107 -4.91 -3.50 -7.07
C CYS A 107 -4.11 -4.77 -7.41
N GLY A 108 -3.59 -4.82 -8.63
CA GLY A 108 -2.91 -5.99 -9.17
C GLY A 108 -1.55 -5.63 -9.76
N VAL A 109 -0.56 -6.46 -9.48
CA VAL A 109 0.78 -6.39 -10.07
C VAL A 109 0.98 -7.62 -10.97
N PRO A 110 1.33 -7.46 -12.25
CA PRO A 110 1.62 -8.60 -13.12
C PRO A 110 2.83 -9.37 -12.61
N VAL A 111 2.73 -10.71 -12.53
CA VAL A 111 3.82 -11.58 -12.05
C VAL A 111 5.10 -11.38 -12.87
N VAL A 112 4.98 -11.18 -14.19
CA VAL A 112 6.13 -10.94 -15.08
C VAL A 112 6.90 -9.64 -14.79
N ARG A 113 6.30 -8.70 -14.05
CA ARG A 113 6.93 -7.44 -13.63
C ARG A 113 7.09 -7.35 -12.11
N ALA A 114 6.87 -8.46 -11.41
CA ALA A 114 6.87 -8.53 -9.96
C ALA A 114 8.13 -7.95 -9.34
N ASP A 115 9.30 -8.31 -9.85
CA ASP A 115 10.59 -7.88 -9.28
C ASP A 115 10.79 -6.36 -9.34
N GLU A 116 10.40 -5.71 -10.44
CA GLU A 116 10.49 -4.24 -10.59
C GLU A 116 9.60 -3.52 -9.57
N TYR A 117 8.34 -3.95 -9.42
CA TYR A 117 7.42 -3.36 -8.45
C TYR A 117 7.85 -3.67 -7.01
N LEU A 118 8.38 -4.85 -6.77
CA LEU A 118 8.89 -5.26 -5.47
C LEU A 118 10.04 -4.35 -5.05
N GLU A 119 11.05 -4.16 -5.90
CA GLU A 119 12.15 -3.22 -5.63
C GLU A 119 11.64 -1.83 -5.25
N ARG A 120 10.68 -1.30 -6.02
CA ARG A 120 10.10 0.02 -5.75
C ARG A 120 9.42 0.10 -4.38
N LEU A 121 8.71 -0.95 -3.96
CA LEU A 121 8.10 -1.02 -2.63
C LEU A 121 9.17 -1.11 -1.53
N ILE A 122 10.18 -1.95 -1.73
CA ILE A 122 11.24 -2.15 -0.75
C ILE A 122 12.09 -0.89 -0.56
N ARG A 123 12.44 -0.18 -1.64
CA ARG A 123 13.15 1.12 -1.58
C ARG A 123 12.35 2.19 -0.83
N GLN A 124 11.02 2.11 -0.84
CA GLN A 124 10.13 2.97 -0.07
C GLN A 124 9.99 2.55 1.41
N GLY A 125 10.62 1.44 1.81
CA GLY A 125 10.62 0.94 3.18
C GLY A 125 9.47 -0.01 3.50
N TYR A 126 8.68 -0.44 2.51
CA TYR A 126 7.63 -1.43 2.73
C TYR A 126 8.23 -2.83 2.88
N ARG A 127 7.52 -3.68 3.64
CA ARG A 127 7.77 -5.12 3.72
C ARG A 127 6.72 -5.82 2.86
N VAL A 128 7.09 -6.83 2.10
CA VAL A 128 6.19 -7.53 1.18
C VAL A 128 6.26 -9.03 1.45
N ALA A 129 5.10 -9.63 1.73
CA ALA A 129 4.95 -11.08 1.85
C ALA A 129 4.40 -11.61 0.51
N VAL A 130 5.18 -12.45 -0.16
CA VAL A 130 4.81 -13.07 -1.44
C VAL A 130 4.14 -14.42 -1.17
N CYS A 131 2.84 -14.47 -1.45
CA CYS A 131 2.01 -15.65 -1.29
C CYS A 131 1.77 -16.30 -2.64
N GLU A 132 2.20 -17.55 -2.76
CA GLU A 132 2.22 -18.33 -4.01
C GLU A 132 1.13 -19.41 -4.03
N GLN A 133 0.78 -19.87 -5.24
CA GLN A 133 -0.09 -21.02 -5.42
C GLN A 133 0.74 -22.30 -5.26
N LEU A 134 0.49 -23.05 -4.18
CA LEU A 134 1.18 -24.30 -3.87
C LEU A 134 0.57 -25.52 -4.58
N GLU A 135 -0.54 -25.30 -5.28
CA GLU A 135 -1.27 -26.35 -5.98
C GLU A 135 -1.70 -25.84 -7.35
N ASP A 136 -1.74 -26.73 -8.33
CA ASP A 136 -2.26 -26.41 -9.67
C ASP A 136 -3.77 -26.10 -9.58
N PRO A 137 -4.25 -24.99 -10.16
CA PRO A 137 -5.68 -24.68 -10.27
C PRO A 137 -6.54 -25.83 -10.83
N ALA A 138 -6.01 -26.66 -11.72
CA ALA A 138 -6.67 -27.83 -12.28
C ALA A 138 -6.85 -28.93 -11.24
N GLU A 139 -5.87 -29.16 -10.37
CA GLU A 139 -5.97 -30.13 -9.27
C GLU A 139 -6.97 -29.68 -8.22
N ALA A 140 -6.95 -28.40 -7.85
CA ALA A 140 -7.93 -27.83 -6.94
C ALA A 140 -9.36 -28.00 -7.48
N ARG A 141 -9.57 -27.72 -8.78
CA ARG A 141 -10.88 -27.92 -9.44
C ARG A 141 -11.34 -29.38 -9.41
N LYS A 142 -10.43 -30.35 -9.53
CA LYS A 142 -10.73 -31.79 -9.46
C LYS A 142 -11.24 -32.21 -8.07
N ARG A 143 -10.79 -31.57 -6.99
CA ARG A 143 -11.27 -31.86 -5.62
C ARG A 143 -12.69 -31.37 -5.34
N GLY A 144 -13.20 -30.46 -6.17
CA GLY A 144 -14.57 -29.96 -6.08
C GLY A 144 -14.70 -28.49 -6.46
N SER A 145 -15.89 -28.10 -6.92
CA SER A 145 -16.18 -26.73 -7.38
C SER A 145 -16.01 -25.63 -6.32
N LYS A 146 -15.95 -26.01 -5.04
CA LYS A 146 -15.72 -25.10 -3.90
C LYS A 146 -14.30 -25.19 -3.32
N ALA A 147 -13.46 -26.09 -3.85
CA ALA A 147 -12.11 -26.27 -3.35
C ALA A 147 -11.22 -25.08 -3.77
N VAL A 148 -10.67 -24.39 -2.78
CA VAL A 148 -9.74 -23.28 -3.01
C VAL A 148 -8.35 -23.84 -3.26
N VAL A 149 -7.62 -23.24 -4.21
CA VAL A 149 -6.20 -23.55 -4.42
C VAL A 149 -5.43 -23.28 -3.14
N LYS A 150 -4.59 -24.22 -2.70
CA LYS A 150 -3.73 -24.00 -1.54
C LYS A 150 -2.71 -22.90 -1.82
N ARG A 151 -2.58 -21.97 -0.89
CA ARG A 151 -1.66 -20.84 -0.98
C ARG A 151 -0.98 -20.61 0.35
N ASP A 152 0.27 -20.21 0.29
CA ASP A 152 1.06 -19.85 1.47
C ASP A 152 2.15 -18.83 1.10
N VAL A 153 2.67 -18.14 2.11
CA VAL A 153 3.79 -17.21 1.96
C VAL A 153 5.07 -18.00 1.80
N VAL A 154 5.68 -17.91 0.62
CA VAL A 154 6.95 -18.60 0.33
C VAL A 154 8.16 -17.69 0.49
N ARG A 155 7.95 -16.37 0.44
CA ARG A 155 9.03 -15.39 0.51
C ARG A 155 8.56 -14.12 1.22
N LEU A 156 9.29 -13.72 2.26
CA LEU A 156 9.13 -12.42 2.91
C LEU A 156 10.29 -11.52 2.49
N VAL A 157 9.98 -10.40 1.84
CA VAL A 157 10.95 -9.44 1.34
C VAL A 157 10.88 -8.17 2.18
N THR A 158 12.05 -7.75 2.66
CA THR A 158 12.19 -6.58 3.52
C THR A 158 13.33 -5.69 3.03
N PRO A 159 13.38 -4.41 3.44
CA PRO A 159 14.49 -3.52 3.10
C PRO A 159 15.87 -4.06 3.44
N GLY A 160 15.99 -4.85 4.51
CA GLY A 160 17.27 -5.45 4.90
C GLY A 160 17.67 -6.71 4.14
N THR A 161 16.77 -7.31 3.36
CA THR A 161 17.03 -8.56 2.61
C THR A 161 17.30 -8.31 1.13
N LEU A 162 17.07 -7.10 0.63
CA LEU A 162 17.36 -6.71 -0.75
C LEU A 162 18.82 -6.25 -0.80
N THR A 163 19.76 -7.20 -0.69
CA THR A 163 21.18 -6.96 -0.95
C THR A 163 21.39 -6.71 -2.45
N GLU A 164 22.33 -5.84 -2.80
CA GLU A 164 22.63 -5.22 -4.11
C GLU A 164 22.92 -6.17 -5.30
N GLU A 165 22.38 -7.39 -5.34
CA GLU A 165 22.63 -8.35 -6.43
C GLU A 165 21.69 -8.12 -7.64
N THR A 166 20.50 -7.54 -7.41
CA THR A 166 19.57 -7.16 -8.50
C THR A 166 19.92 -5.80 -9.14
N LEU A 167 20.79 -5.01 -8.49
CA LEU A 167 21.25 -3.68 -8.95
C LEU A 167 22.43 -3.72 -9.93
N LEU A 168 23.05 -4.88 -10.15
CA LEU A 168 24.10 -5.05 -11.16
C LEU A 168 23.46 -5.16 -12.56
N GLU A 169 23.22 -4.00 -13.19
CA GLU A 169 22.96 -3.91 -14.62
C GLU A 169 24.11 -4.61 -15.40
N PRO A 170 23.86 -5.68 -16.18
CA PRO A 170 24.92 -6.38 -16.92
C PRO A 170 25.46 -5.61 -18.15
N ASN A 171 25.27 -4.29 -18.27
CA ASN A 171 25.53 -3.60 -19.54
C ASN A 171 26.10 -2.19 -19.46
N ALA A 172 27.05 -1.96 -18.54
CA ALA A 172 28.04 -0.90 -18.72
C ALA A 172 29.20 -1.45 -19.58
N ARG A 173 29.09 -1.30 -20.90
CA ARG A 173 30.25 -1.42 -21.81
C ARG A 173 31.17 -0.22 -21.56
N ASN A 174 32.39 -0.49 -21.10
CA ASN A 174 33.53 0.44 -21.07
C ASN A 174 34.18 0.56 -22.46
#